data_AF-A0A6V8D5X0-F1
#
_entry.id   AF-A0A6V8D5X0-F1
#
_cell.length_a   1.000
_cell.length_b   1.000
_cell.length_c   1.000
_cell.angle_alpha   90.00
_cell.angle_beta   90.00
_cell.angle_gamma   90.00
#
_symmetry.space_group_name_H-M   'P 1'
#
loop_
_entity.id
_entity.type
_entity.pdbx_description
1 polymer ?
#
loop_
_entity_poly.entity_id
_entity_poly.type
_entity_poly.pdbx_seq_one_letter_code
_entity_poly.pdbx_strand_id
1 'polypeptide(L)'
;MCVRCGVEQGLVSKEDAANMFDSGLGSARLQTIARRYSIFLYIPLLWTLWIMVLRDVQPWGLYFLLVLLAMTLLTPVWFIYRGGQYSGDLARLTPPYERPKGH
;
A
#
# COMPACT_ATOMS: atom_id res chain seq x y z
N MET A 1 -23.02 -4.40 8.18
CA MET A 1 -22.88 -5.87 8.34
C MET A 1 -21.58 -6.31 7.68
N CYS A 2 -20.78 -7.20 8.28
CA CYS A 2 -19.63 -7.80 7.59
C CYS A 2 -20.13 -8.65 6.40
N VAL A 3 -19.47 -8.59 5.24
CA VAL A 3 -19.83 -9.38 4.04
C VAL A 3 -19.88 -10.88 4.37
N ARG A 4 -19.03 -11.34 5.30
CA ARG A 4 -19.04 -12.72 5.77
C ARG A 4 -20.28 -13.10 6.57
N CYS A 5 -20.77 -12.21 7.42
CA CYS A 5 -22.04 -12.39 8.12
C CYS A 5 -23.24 -12.36 7.17
N GLY A 6 -23.16 -11.59 6.07
CA GLY A 6 -24.21 -11.56 5.04
C GLY A 6 -24.33 -12.88 4.27
N VAL A 7 -23.20 -13.54 3.98
CA VAL A 7 -23.18 -14.87 3.35
C VAL A 7 -23.62 -15.97 4.31
N GLU A 8 -23.17 -15.94 5.57
CA GLU A 8 -23.56 -16.92 6.59
C GLU A 8 -25.05 -16.84 6.95
N GLN A 9 -25.66 -15.65 6.87
CA GLN A 9 -27.10 -15.44 7.08
C GLN A 9 -27.93 -15.61 5.80
N GLY A 10 -27.33 -16.00 4.68
CA GLY A 10 -28.04 -16.23 3.41
C GLY A 10 -28.58 -14.97 2.74
N LEU A 11 -28.10 -13.79 3.13
CA LEU A 11 -28.50 -12.50 2.57
C LEU A 11 -27.80 -12.18 1.23
N VAL A 12 -26.67 -12.84 0.95
CA VAL A 12 -25.86 -12.70 -0.27
C VAL A 12 -25.27 -14.06 -0.66
N SER A 13 -25.29 -14.43 -1.94
CA SER A 13 -24.69 -15.69 -2.41
C SER A 13 -23.15 -15.63 -2.36
N LYS A 14 -22.48 -16.78 -2.22
CA LYS A 14 -21.00 -16.84 -2.26
C LYS A 14 -20.43 -16.32 -3.58
N GLU A 15 -21.23 -16.41 -4.63
CA GLU A 15 -20.91 -16.01 -6.01
C GLU A 15 -20.91 -14.49 -6.12
N ASP A 16 -21.94 -13.84 -5.56
CA ASP A 16 -22.06 -12.37 -5.51
C ASP A 16 -21.01 -11.73 -4.59
N ALA A 17 -20.56 -12.46 -3.57
CA ALA A 17 -19.54 -12.01 -2.62
C ALA A 17 -18.11 -12.47 -2.96
N ALA A 18 -17.90 -13.18 -4.07
CA ALA A 18 -16.61 -13.80 -4.42
C ALA A 18 -15.45 -12.78 -4.48
N ASN A 19 -15.72 -11.55 -4.94
CA ASN A 19 -14.77 -10.43 -5.00
C ASN A 19 -14.28 -9.90 -3.63
N MET A 20 -15.00 -10.24 -2.56
CA MET A 20 -14.71 -9.86 -1.18
C MET A 20 -14.24 -11.05 -0.32
N PHE A 21 -14.50 -12.28 -0.77
CA PHE A 21 -14.21 -13.52 -0.04
C PHE A 21 -12.98 -14.28 -0.52
N ASP A 22 -12.52 -14.07 -1.76
CA ASP A 22 -11.30 -14.71 -2.23
C ASP A 22 -10.08 -14.14 -1.49
N SER A 23 -9.52 -14.96 -0.61
CA SER A 23 -8.34 -14.62 0.20
C SER A 23 -7.12 -14.32 -0.67
N GLY A 24 -7.06 -14.87 -1.90
CA GLY A 24 -6.04 -14.56 -2.89
C GLY A 24 -6.12 -13.12 -3.40
N LEU A 25 -7.30 -12.67 -3.84
CA LEU A 25 -7.51 -11.29 -4.30
C LEU A 25 -7.37 -10.25 -3.18
N GLY A 26 -7.88 -10.56 -1.99
CA GLY A 26 -7.73 -9.69 -0.82
C GLY A 26 -6.28 -9.47 -0.41
N SER A 27 -5.49 -10.55 -0.35
CA SER A 27 -4.05 -10.46 -0.05
C SER A 27 -3.27 -9.76 -1.16
N ALA A 28 -3.62 -9.96 -2.43
CA ALA A 28 -2.98 -9.26 -3.56
C ALA A 28 -3.23 -7.74 -3.55
N ARG A 29 -4.45 -7.30 -3.22
CA ARG A 29 -4.77 -5.86 -3.02
C ARG A 29 -3.98 -5.29 -1.84
N LEU A 30 -3.98 -5.99 -0.70
CA LEU A 30 -3.23 -5.57 0.48
C LEU A 30 -1.72 -5.46 0.22
N GLN A 31 -1.12 -6.43 -0.49
CA GLN A 31 0.29 -6.34 -0.86
C GLN A 31 0.59 -5.14 -1.77
N THR A 32 -0.32 -4.83 -2.70
CA THR A 32 -0.17 -3.70 -3.63
C THR A 32 -0.23 -2.37 -2.88
N ILE A 33 -1.15 -2.24 -1.92
CA ILE A 33 -1.22 -1.09 -1.02
C ILE A 33 0.02 -1.03 -0.12
N ALA A 34 0.39 -2.14 0.51
CA ALA A 34 1.52 -2.22 1.42
C ALA A 34 2.83 -1.77 0.75
N ARG A 35 3.10 -2.23 -0.49
CA ARG A 35 4.28 -1.79 -1.27
C ARG A 35 4.29 -0.30 -1.57
N ARG A 36 3.12 0.32 -1.78
CA ARG A 36 3.02 1.76 -2.06
C ARG A 36 3.28 2.59 -0.80
N TYR A 37 2.73 2.18 0.34
CA TYR A 37 2.80 2.95 1.57
C TYR A 37 3.98 2.58 2.48
N SER A 38 4.68 1.47 2.23
CA SER A 38 5.86 1.06 3.00
C SER A 38 6.98 2.10 2.99
N ILE A 39 7.06 2.93 1.94
CA ILE A 39 8.05 4.01 1.86
C ILE A 39 7.89 5.03 3.00
N PHE A 40 6.66 5.27 3.45
CA PHE A 40 6.37 6.13 4.59
C PHE A 40 6.71 5.49 5.93
N LEU A 41 6.92 4.17 5.98
CA LEU A 41 7.44 3.47 7.16
C LEU A 41 8.97 3.45 7.16
N TYR A 42 9.60 3.16 6.01
CA TYR A 42 11.05 3.08 5.91
C TYR A 42 11.75 4.43 6.06
N ILE A 43 11.19 5.52 5.51
CA ILE A 43 11.82 6.85 5.58
C ILE A 43 11.98 7.31 7.06
N PRO A 44 10.93 7.36 7.89
CA PRO A 44 11.08 7.72 9.31
C PRO A 44 12.01 6.76 10.07
N LEU A 45 11.94 5.46 9.77
CA LEU A 45 12.83 4.47 10.40
C LEU A 45 14.31 4.78 10.12
N LEU A 46 14.66 5.09 8.86
CA LEU A 46 16.01 5.49 8.49
C LEU A 46 16.43 6.79 9.17
N TRP A 47 15.53 7.76 9.29
CA TRP A 47 15.77 8.97 10.08
C TRP A 47 16.05 8.66 11.56
N THR A 48 15.25 7.80 12.20
CA THR A 48 15.49 7.41 13.59
C THR A 48 16.83 6.69 13.77
N LEU A 49 17.17 5.79 12.85
CA LEU A 49 18.45 5.05 12.88
C LEU A 49 19.64 6.01 12.74
N TRP A 50 19.54 6.98 11.82
CA TRP A 50 20.59 7.97 11.63
C TRP A 50 20.79 8.84 12.89
N ILE A 51 19.69 9.33 13.48
CA ILE A 51 19.73 10.16 14.69
C ILE A 51 20.35 9.39 15.86
N MET A 52 19.99 8.12 16.04
CA MET A 52 20.43 7.32 17.19
C MET A 52 21.86 6.79 17.06
N VAL A 53 22.28 6.40 15.86
CA VAL A 53 23.52 5.61 15.67
C VAL A 53 24.60 6.37 14.92
N LEU A 54 24.24 7.15 13.88
CA LEU A 54 25.19 7.65 12.89
C LEU A 54 25.52 9.14 13.05
N ARG A 55 24.72 9.88 13.83
CA ARG A 55 24.85 11.34 13.99
C ARG A 55 26.26 11.78 14.43
N ASP A 56 26.86 11.08 15.40
CA ASP A 56 28.13 11.46 16.01
C ASP A 56 29.37 10.85 15.31
N VAL A 57 29.16 10.01 14.30
CA VAL A 57 30.25 9.33 13.59
C VAL A 57 30.77 10.25 12.47
N GLN A 58 31.83 11.00 12.72
CA GLN A 58 32.49 11.79 11.67
C GLN A 58 33.40 10.93 10.78
N PRO A 59 33.41 11.10 9.45
CA PRO A 59 32.58 12.00 8.63
C PRO A 59 31.25 11.37 8.16
N TRP A 60 31.03 10.09 8.44
CA TRP A 60 29.93 9.28 7.90
C TRP A 60 28.54 9.84 8.19
N GLY A 61 28.31 10.39 9.38
CA GLY A 61 27.05 11.02 9.76
C GLY A 61 26.61 12.10 8.76
N LEU A 62 27.54 12.93 8.28
CA LEU A 62 27.23 14.01 7.33
C LEU A 62 26.97 13.46 5.92
N TYR A 63 27.74 12.46 5.47
CA TYR A 63 27.48 11.78 4.20
C TYR A 63 26.10 11.11 4.17
N PHE A 64 25.77 10.33 5.21
CA PHE A 64 24.47 9.67 5.29
C PHE A 64 23.31 10.67 5.42
N LEU A 65 23.53 11.81 6.07
CA LEU A 65 22.52 12.89 6.13
C LEU A 65 22.18 13.41 4.73
N LEU A 66 23.18 13.69 3.90
CA LEU A 66 22.97 14.16 2.53
C LEU A 66 22.19 13.13 1.69
N VAL A 67 22.56 11.86 1.79
CA VAL A 67 21.85 10.77 1.10
C VAL A 67 20.40 10.65 1.59
N LEU A 68 20.18 10.72 2.91
CA LEU A 68 18.86 10.60 3.51
C LEU A 68 17.95 11.77 3.12
N LEU A 69 18.50 12.98 3.04
CA LEU A 69 17.81 14.16 2.53
C LEU A 69 17.43 13.97 1.05
N ALA A 70 18.37 13.52 0.22
CA ALA A 70 18.10 13.26 -1.19
C ALA A 70 16.99 12.20 -1.36
N MET A 71 17.05 11.08 -0.63
CA MET A 71 16.00 10.06 -0.66
C MET A 71 14.64 10.62 -0.22
N THR A 72 14.63 11.43 0.83
CA THR A 72 13.41 12.06 1.35
C THR A 72 12.77 13.01 0.32
N LEU A 73 13.59 13.78 -0.41
CA LEU A 73 13.13 14.69 -1.47
C LEU A 73 12.68 13.94 -2.74
N LEU A 74 13.34 12.85 -3.09
CA LEU A 74 12.99 12.02 -4.25
C LEU A 74 11.71 11.21 -4.03
N THR A 75 11.40 10.86 -2.78
CA THR A 75 10.22 10.08 -2.39
C THR A 75 8.89 10.65 -2.93
N PRO A 76 8.52 11.93 -2.71
CA PRO A 76 7.27 12.48 -3.23
C PRO A 76 7.21 12.50 -4.75
N VAL A 77 8.33 12.81 -5.42
CA VAL A 77 8.43 12.79 -6.89
C VAL A 77 8.11 11.39 -7.43
N TRP A 78 8.73 10.38 -6.84
CA TRP A 78 8.54 8.99 -7.22
C TRP A 78 7.13 8.48 -6.89
N PHE A 79 6.55 8.91 -5.77
CA PHE A 79 5.19 8.56 -5.36
C PHE A 79 4.13 9.06 -6.36
N ILE A 80 4.30 10.28 -6.88
CA ILE A 80 3.43 10.85 -7.91
C ILE A 80 3.64 10.12 -9.23
N TYR A 81 4.89 9.94 -9.67
CA TYR A 81 5.21 9.26 -10.92
C TYR A 81 4.63 7.83 -11.00
N ARG A 82 4.71 7.06 -9.90
CA ARG A 82 4.12 5.71 -9.80
C ARG A 82 2.62 5.69 -9.48
N GLY A 83 1.97 6.85 -9.46
CA GLY A 83 0.51 7.00 -9.32
C GLY A 83 -0.26 6.16 -10.34
N GLY A 84 0.08 6.29 -11.62
CA GLY A 84 -0.64 5.61 -12.71
C GLY A 84 -0.49 4.09 -12.70
N GLN A 85 0.72 3.59 -12.42
CA GLN A 85 0.98 2.14 -12.35
C GLN A 85 0.14 1.47 -11.24
N TYR A 86 0.07 2.11 -10.08
CA TYR A 86 -0.74 1.62 -8.95
C TYR A 86 -2.24 1.58 -9.26
N SER A 87 -2.77 2.60 -9.94
CA SER A 87 -4.18 2.59 -10.36
C SER A 87 -4.47 1.47 -11.36
N GLY A 88 -3.52 1.19 -12.27
CA GLY A 88 -3.62 0.06 -13.20
C GLY A 88 -3.59 -1.30 -12.49
N ASP A 89 -2.67 -1.51 -11.55
CA ASP A 89 -2.57 -2.74 -10.77
C ASP A 89 -3.84 -2.98 -9.93
N LEU A 90 -4.38 -1.93 -9.32
CA LEU A 90 -5.64 -2.01 -8.58
C LEU A 90 -6.85 -2.27 -9.47
N ALA A 91 -6.93 -1.64 -10.64
CA ALA A 91 -7.99 -1.88 -11.62
C ALA A 91 -7.97 -3.33 -12.12
N ARG A 92 -6.77 -3.91 -12.31
CA ARG A 92 -6.63 -5.33 -12.67
C ARG A 92 -7.10 -6.28 -11.57
N LEU A 93 -6.91 -5.90 -10.31
CA LEU A 93 -7.32 -6.69 -9.13
C LEU A 93 -8.76 -6.42 -8.69
N THR A 94 -9.44 -5.43 -9.27
CA THR A 94 -10.80 -5.01 -8.91
C THR A 94 -11.67 -5.09 -10.15
N PRO A 95 -12.26 -6.27 -10.45
CA PRO A 95 -13.12 -6.41 -11.61
C PRO A 95 -14.31 -5.44 -11.51
N PRO A 96 -14.85 -4.98 -12.65
CA PRO A 96 -16.02 -4.11 -12.65
C PRO A 96 -17.16 -4.82 -11.93
N TYR A 97 -17.64 -4.20 -10.85
CA TYR A 97 -18.88 -4.60 -10.19
C TYR A 97 -20.03 -4.21 -11.12
N GLU A 98 -20.54 -5.15 -11.91
CA GLU A 98 -21.81 -4.97 -12.59
C GLU A 98 -22.91 -4.87 -11.53
N ARG A 99 -23.46 -3.65 -11.35
CA ARG A 99 -24.66 -3.50 -10.54
C ARG A 99 -25.80 -4.26 -11.24
N PRO A 100 -26.55 -5.12 -10.54
CA PRO A 100 -27.75 -5.70 -11.11
C PRO A 100 -28.70 -4.57 -11.54
N LYS A 101 -29.19 -4.63 -12.79
CA LYS A 101 -30.12 -3.62 -13.31
C LYS A 101 -31.45 -3.74 -12.56
N GLY A 102 -31.81 -2.72 -11.80
CA GLY A 102 -33.16 -2.60 -11.21
C GLY A 102 -33.26 -2.59 -9.68
N HIS A 103 -32.17 -2.32 -8.95
CA HIS A 103 -32.21 -1.96 -7.53
C HIS A 103 -31.57 -0.60 -7.27
#